data_AF-A0AAU5JVC3-F1
#
_entry.id   AF-A0AAU5JVC3-F1
#
_cell.length_a   1.000
_cell.length_b   1.000
_cell.length_c   1.000
_cell.angle_alpha   90.00
_cell.angle_beta   90.00
_cell.angle_gamma   90.00
#
_symmetry.space_group_name_H-M   'P 1'
#
loop_
_entity.id
_entity.type
_entity.pdbx_description
1 polymer ?
#
loop_
_entity_poly.entity_id
_entity_poly.type
_entity_poly.pdbx_seq_one_letter_code
_entity_poly.pdbx_strand_id
1 'polypeptide(L)'
;MGKAFVAKLARQGARNPEALAAWIGRHKHGKAAFQRLAQAGRDDAKEQRGIMTRVRPFGRLSRDLTGLSDRDLGRALRELSAQDSARVAVEMDRRDTAARLPGARADLIGLSDEELGQRAGSASGSELAAIAEESDRRQKLGEVFPDGSLADDLSGMDEDTLGWALRYAQPDEASRIAVEMDRRHPPTPQTPAAGASTVAGQFADRSAMDQLLGSDPDGWAHLADDVPDRFAGMSGTERWLAEREAEAESARGAYTRGQVREMYREHVYAQFLTAEDELRGVLLSRDADRHGIDPISLFTGPSHVAYARASEELKRWWQVNPRTTLAEYEEQVTGQRSAAGNTARKSRDDQQNRL
;
A
#
# COMPACT_ATOMS: atom_id res chain seq x y z
N MET A 1 6.26 -51.82 -10.54
CA MET A 1 5.37 -51.77 -11.73
C MET A 1 4.03 -51.21 -11.28
N GLY A 2 3.60 -50.08 -11.83
CA GLY A 2 2.40 -49.39 -11.35
C GLY A 2 1.08 -50.01 -11.82
N LYS A 3 -0.03 -49.63 -11.16
CA LYS A 3 -1.41 -50.00 -11.53
C LYS A 3 -1.71 -49.78 -13.02
N ALA A 4 -1.11 -48.75 -13.63
CA ALA A 4 -1.24 -48.46 -15.06
C ALA A 4 -0.73 -49.60 -15.97
N PHE A 5 0.32 -50.31 -15.58
CA PHE A 5 0.87 -51.43 -16.35
C PHE A 5 -0.03 -52.67 -16.24
N VAL A 6 -0.53 -52.96 -15.04
CA VAL A 6 -1.52 -54.02 -14.81
C VAL A 6 -2.81 -53.73 -15.60
N ALA A 7 -3.30 -52.49 -15.56
CA ALA A 7 -4.46 -52.06 -16.35
C ALA A 7 -4.22 -52.14 -17.87
N LYS A 8 -2.99 -51.91 -18.32
CA LYS A 8 -2.62 -52.12 -19.73
C LYS A 8 -2.67 -53.60 -20.11
N LEU A 9 -2.11 -54.48 -19.28
CA LEU A 9 -2.16 -55.93 -19.51
C LEU A 9 -3.60 -56.47 -19.49
N ALA A 10 -4.44 -55.96 -18.58
CA ALA A 10 -5.86 -56.29 -18.53
C ALA A 10 -6.58 -55.87 -19.83
N ARG A 11 -6.34 -54.64 -20.31
CA ARG A 11 -6.87 -54.17 -21.61
C ARG A 11 -6.37 -55.00 -22.80
N GLN A 12 -5.20 -55.61 -22.68
CA GLN A 12 -4.63 -56.50 -23.69
C GLN A 12 -5.13 -57.95 -23.57
N GLY A 13 -6.11 -58.23 -22.70
CA GLY A 13 -6.73 -59.55 -22.58
C GLY A 13 -5.94 -60.56 -21.73
N ALA A 14 -4.98 -60.11 -20.91
CA ALA A 14 -4.29 -61.01 -19.99
C ALA A 14 -5.28 -61.62 -18.98
N ARG A 15 -5.36 -62.96 -18.92
CA ARG A 15 -6.25 -63.68 -17.98
C ARG A 15 -5.97 -63.38 -16.51
N ASN A 16 -4.71 -63.17 -16.15
CA ASN A 16 -4.30 -62.73 -14.82
C ASN A 16 -3.20 -61.65 -14.96
N PRO A 17 -3.59 -60.38 -15.14
CA PRO A 17 -2.65 -59.31 -15.44
C PRO A 17 -1.69 -59.01 -14.27
N GLU A 18 -2.11 -59.28 -13.04
CA GLU A 18 -1.30 -59.10 -11.83
C GLU A 18 -0.19 -60.16 -11.73
N ALA A 19 -0.55 -61.43 -11.91
CA ALA A 19 0.42 -62.52 -11.92
C ALA A 19 1.42 -62.38 -13.08
N LEU A 20 0.94 -61.97 -14.26
CA LEU A 20 1.80 -61.71 -15.43
C LEU A 20 2.74 -60.53 -15.17
N ALA A 21 2.25 -59.42 -14.61
CA ALA A 21 3.10 -58.29 -14.24
C ALA A 21 4.17 -58.68 -13.20
N ALA A 22 3.80 -59.47 -12.19
CA ALA A 22 4.73 -59.97 -11.19
C ALA A 22 5.79 -60.90 -11.80
N TRP A 23 5.40 -61.77 -12.73
CA TRP A 23 6.32 -62.65 -13.45
C TRP A 23 7.30 -61.85 -14.32
N ILE A 24 6.81 -60.91 -15.13
CA ILE A 24 7.65 -60.02 -15.97
C ILE A 24 8.61 -59.22 -15.09
N GLY A 25 8.12 -58.67 -13.97
CA GLY A 25 8.93 -57.87 -13.05
C GLY A 25 10.03 -58.69 -12.38
N ARG A 26 9.71 -59.92 -11.96
CA ARG A 26 10.68 -60.86 -11.40
C ARG A 26 11.71 -61.29 -12.43
N HIS A 27 11.32 -61.50 -13.68
CA HIS A 27 12.22 -61.87 -14.76
C HIS A 27 13.17 -60.72 -15.14
N LYS A 28 12.66 -59.49 -15.23
CA LYS A 28 13.42 -58.29 -15.60
C LYS A 28 14.43 -57.85 -14.54
N HIS A 29 14.04 -57.87 -13.27
CA HIS A 29 14.86 -57.31 -12.18
C HIS A 29 15.54 -58.38 -11.31
N GLY A 30 15.23 -59.66 -11.51
CA GLY A 30 15.62 -60.74 -10.59
C GLY A 30 14.78 -60.74 -9.31
N LYS A 31 14.73 -61.90 -8.63
CA LYS A 31 13.86 -62.13 -7.46
C LYS A 31 14.11 -61.12 -6.32
N ALA A 32 15.38 -60.95 -5.92
CA ALA A 32 15.72 -60.13 -4.76
C ALA A 32 15.46 -58.63 -4.99
N ALA A 33 15.79 -58.09 -6.18
CA ALA A 33 15.51 -56.69 -6.48
C ALA A 33 14.01 -56.43 -6.67
N PHE A 34 13.27 -57.36 -7.31
CA PHE A 34 11.82 -57.27 -7.41
C PHE A 34 11.13 -57.28 -6.04
N GLN A 35 11.57 -58.12 -5.10
CA GLN A 35 11.05 -58.14 -3.74
C GLN A 35 11.30 -56.82 -3.00
N ARG A 36 12.50 -56.22 -3.12
CA ARG A 36 12.80 -54.90 -2.55
C ARG A 36 11.92 -53.80 -3.13
N LEU A 37 11.74 -53.77 -4.46
CA LEU A 37 10.85 -52.80 -5.12
C LEU A 37 9.38 -52.97 -4.70
N ALA A 38 8.92 -54.21 -4.56
CA ALA A 38 7.56 -54.50 -4.11
C ALA A 38 7.35 -54.09 -2.64
N GLN A 39 8.35 -54.31 -1.78
CA GLN A 39 8.31 -53.86 -0.39
C GLN A 39 8.28 -52.33 -0.30
N ALA A 40 9.20 -51.65 -0.98
CA ALA A 40 9.22 -50.18 -1.02
C ALA A 40 7.88 -49.60 -1.52
N GLY A 41 7.24 -50.21 -2.52
CA GLY A 41 5.92 -49.77 -2.98
C GLY A 41 4.78 -50.02 -1.98
N ARG A 42 4.87 -51.07 -1.16
CA ARG A 42 3.91 -51.29 -0.06
C ARG A 42 4.09 -50.28 1.06
N ASP A 43 5.33 -49.97 1.39
CA ASP A 43 5.68 -49.00 2.43
C ASP A 43 5.24 -47.59 2.02
N ASP A 44 5.51 -47.19 0.77
CA ASP A 44 5.03 -45.92 0.19
C ASP A 44 3.50 -45.83 0.17
N ALA A 45 2.80 -46.90 -0.21
CA ALA A 45 1.33 -46.93 -0.15
C ALA A 45 0.76 -46.93 1.29
N LYS A 46 1.53 -47.39 2.28
CA LYS A 46 1.14 -47.30 3.70
C LYS A 46 1.37 -45.88 4.22
N GLU A 47 2.51 -45.26 3.91
CA GLU A 47 2.84 -43.87 4.20
C GLU A 47 1.79 -42.94 3.59
N GLN A 48 1.50 -43.08 2.30
CA GLN A 48 0.50 -42.29 1.59
C GLN A 48 -0.89 -42.39 2.23
N ARG A 49 -1.31 -43.59 2.66
CA ARG A 49 -2.58 -43.76 3.41
C ARG A 49 -2.54 -43.06 4.77
N GLY A 50 -1.40 -43.07 5.46
CA GLY A 50 -1.21 -42.33 6.70
C GLY A 50 -1.32 -40.82 6.49
N ILE A 51 -0.67 -40.29 5.45
CA ILE A 51 -0.77 -38.88 5.04
C ILE A 51 -2.23 -38.53 4.75
N MET A 52 -2.91 -39.31 3.90
CA MET A 52 -4.31 -39.05 3.54
C MET A 52 -5.26 -39.16 4.74
N THR A 53 -4.95 -39.96 5.76
CA THR A 53 -5.75 -40.03 7.00
C THR A 53 -5.63 -38.75 7.83
N ARG A 54 -4.44 -38.12 7.85
CA ARG A 54 -4.21 -36.84 8.54
C ARG A 54 -4.72 -35.64 7.74
N VAL A 55 -4.53 -35.64 6.42
CA VAL A 55 -4.99 -34.58 5.51
C VAL A 55 -6.49 -34.63 5.33
N ARG A 56 -7.10 -35.82 5.24
CA ARG A 56 -8.54 -36.01 5.06
C ARG A 56 -9.15 -36.92 6.14
N PRO A 57 -9.16 -36.50 7.41
CA PRO A 57 -9.84 -37.26 8.45
C PRO A 57 -11.32 -37.45 8.06
N PHE A 58 -11.80 -38.69 8.14
CA PHE A 58 -13.16 -39.06 7.73
C PHE A 58 -13.53 -38.71 6.27
N GLY A 59 -12.53 -38.56 5.40
CA GLY A 59 -12.74 -38.26 3.98
C GLY A 59 -13.01 -36.78 3.67
N ARG A 60 -12.89 -35.87 4.62
CA ARG A 60 -12.98 -34.41 4.39
C ARG A 60 -11.64 -33.76 4.68
N LEU A 61 -11.25 -32.76 3.89
CA LEU A 61 -10.01 -32.01 4.14
C LEU A 61 -10.02 -31.47 5.58
N SER A 62 -8.91 -31.66 6.28
CA SER A 62 -8.70 -31.09 7.61
C SER A 62 -8.88 -29.59 7.55
N ARG A 63 -9.50 -29.03 8.60
CA ARG A 63 -9.60 -27.57 8.75
C ARG A 63 -8.24 -26.97 9.03
N ASP A 64 -7.55 -27.58 9.98
CA ASP A 64 -6.17 -27.27 10.31
C ASP A 64 -5.20 -28.03 9.39
N LEU A 65 -4.51 -27.29 8.53
CA LEU A 65 -3.42 -27.78 7.69
C LEU A 65 -2.05 -27.39 8.25
N THR A 66 -2.00 -26.53 9.28
CA THR A 66 -0.75 -26.00 9.85
C THR A 66 0.09 -27.12 10.49
N GLY A 67 -0.56 -28.14 11.05
CA GLY A 67 0.13 -29.29 11.64
C GLY A 67 0.75 -30.29 10.66
N LEU A 68 0.60 -30.10 9.35
CA LEU A 68 1.16 -30.97 8.31
C LEU A 68 2.46 -30.40 7.74
N SER A 69 3.38 -31.27 7.32
CA SER A 69 4.61 -30.85 6.65
C SER A 69 4.36 -30.51 5.16
N ASP A 70 5.23 -29.70 4.55
CA ASP A 70 5.13 -29.38 3.11
C ASP A 70 5.29 -30.64 2.24
N ARG A 71 6.07 -31.60 2.72
CA ARG A 71 6.22 -32.91 2.09
C ARG A 71 4.91 -33.69 2.10
N ASP A 72 4.19 -33.68 3.21
CA ASP A 72 2.90 -34.36 3.35
C ASP A 72 1.85 -33.70 2.46
N LEU A 73 1.77 -32.36 2.49
CA LEU A 73 0.87 -31.58 1.65
C LEU A 73 1.15 -31.82 0.15
N GLY A 74 2.41 -31.74 -0.26
CA GLY A 74 2.81 -31.99 -1.65
C GLY A 74 2.52 -33.41 -2.15
N ARG A 75 2.61 -34.42 -1.27
CA ARG A 75 2.20 -35.81 -1.59
C ARG A 75 0.69 -35.96 -1.69
N ALA A 76 -0.06 -35.25 -0.85
CA ALA A 76 -1.52 -35.31 -0.84
C ALA A 76 -2.15 -34.72 -2.11
N LEU A 77 -1.58 -33.65 -2.68
CA LEU A 77 -2.09 -32.96 -3.87
C LEU A 77 -2.49 -33.88 -5.04
N ARG A 78 -1.84 -35.04 -5.18
CA ARG A 78 -2.12 -36.00 -6.26
C ARG A 78 -3.44 -36.75 -6.13
N GLU A 79 -4.00 -36.80 -4.92
CA GLU A 79 -5.21 -37.55 -4.58
C GLU A 79 -6.37 -36.65 -4.12
N LEU A 80 -6.13 -35.34 -4.05
CA LEU A 80 -7.11 -34.34 -3.67
C LEU A 80 -8.01 -33.94 -4.85
N SER A 81 -9.22 -33.49 -4.53
CA SER A 81 -10.09 -32.84 -5.50
C SER A 81 -9.49 -31.50 -5.93
N ALA A 82 -9.92 -30.93 -7.07
CA ALA A 82 -9.42 -29.62 -7.50
C ALA A 82 -9.65 -28.52 -6.44
N GLN A 83 -10.79 -28.56 -5.74
CA GLN A 83 -11.11 -27.64 -4.67
C GLN A 83 -10.20 -27.82 -3.44
N ASP A 84 -10.00 -29.06 -3.00
CA ASP A 84 -9.11 -29.34 -1.86
C ASP A 84 -7.65 -29.02 -2.18
N SER A 85 -7.22 -29.30 -3.43
CA SER A 85 -5.88 -28.95 -3.91
C SER A 85 -5.65 -27.44 -3.93
N ALA A 86 -6.66 -26.63 -4.28
CA ALA A 86 -6.55 -25.19 -4.22
C ALA A 86 -6.35 -24.69 -2.78
N ARG A 87 -7.08 -25.25 -1.81
CA ARG A 87 -6.90 -24.91 -0.38
C ARG A 87 -5.50 -25.26 0.13
N VAL A 88 -5.00 -26.45 -0.22
CA VAL A 88 -3.64 -26.87 0.14
C VAL A 88 -2.60 -25.96 -0.54
N ALA A 89 -2.80 -25.60 -1.80
CA ALA A 89 -1.89 -24.71 -2.51
C ALA A 89 -1.83 -23.30 -1.88
N VAL A 90 -2.96 -22.76 -1.44
CA VAL A 90 -3.02 -21.47 -0.73
C VAL A 90 -2.26 -21.55 0.60
N GLU A 91 -2.41 -22.63 1.36
CA GLU A 91 -1.62 -22.83 2.58
C GLU A 91 -0.11 -22.91 2.30
N MET A 92 0.29 -23.67 1.27
CA MET A 92 1.70 -23.76 0.86
C MET A 92 2.25 -22.39 0.42
N ASP A 93 1.46 -21.59 -0.31
CA ASP A 93 1.84 -20.22 -0.71
C ASP A 93 2.03 -19.28 0.50
N ARG A 94 1.21 -19.42 1.55
CA ARG A 94 1.40 -18.67 2.80
C ARG A 94 2.70 -19.05 3.52
N ARG A 95 3.06 -20.33 3.50
CA ARG A 95 4.34 -20.80 4.06
C ARG A 95 5.53 -20.30 3.25
N ASP A 96 5.42 -20.28 1.94
CA ASP A 96 6.43 -19.69 1.06
C ASP A 96 6.60 -18.20 1.31
N THR A 97 5.50 -17.47 1.52
CA THR A 97 5.53 -16.07 1.97
C THR A 97 6.21 -15.93 3.33
N ALA A 98 5.82 -16.75 4.30
CA ALA A 98 6.40 -16.73 5.64
C ALA A 98 7.92 -16.96 5.61
N ALA A 99 8.40 -17.89 4.79
CA ALA A 99 9.82 -18.21 4.66
C ALA A 99 10.66 -17.06 4.08
N ARG A 100 10.02 -16.05 3.46
CA ARG A 100 10.68 -14.86 2.91
C ARG A 100 10.68 -13.67 3.87
N LEU A 101 9.97 -13.74 4.99
CA LEU A 101 9.89 -12.63 5.94
C LEU A 101 11.21 -12.47 6.71
N PRO A 102 11.64 -11.22 7.01
CA PRO A 102 12.78 -10.98 7.86
C PRO A 102 12.62 -11.64 9.23
N GLY A 103 13.66 -12.34 9.69
CA GLY A 103 13.65 -13.07 10.96
C GLY A 103 12.98 -14.44 10.91
N ALA A 104 12.35 -14.83 9.80
CA ALA A 104 11.72 -16.13 9.65
C ALA A 104 12.76 -17.24 9.40
N ARG A 105 12.51 -18.42 9.97
CA ARG A 105 13.34 -19.61 9.77
C ARG A 105 12.69 -20.60 8.83
N ALA A 106 13.10 -20.55 7.57
CA ALA A 106 12.61 -21.44 6.51
C ALA A 106 12.76 -22.93 6.83
N ASP A 107 13.78 -23.30 7.64
CA ASP A 107 13.99 -24.69 8.05
C ASP A 107 12.99 -25.22 9.09
N LEU A 108 12.20 -24.33 9.72
CA LEU A 108 11.14 -24.68 10.67
C LEU A 108 9.75 -24.63 10.02
N ILE A 109 9.53 -23.70 9.10
CA ILE A 109 8.21 -23.43 8.49
C ILE A 109 7.62 -24.65 7.75
N GLY A 110 8.47 -25.47 7.10
CA GLY A 110 8.01 -26.65 6.35
C GLY A 110 7.78 -27.92 7.19
N LEU A 111 8.11 -27.89 8.48
CA LEU A 111 7.97 -29.05 9.38
C LEU A 111 6.51 -29.24 9.81
N SER A 112 6.11 -30.45 10.16
CA SER A 112 4.88 -30.73 10.89
C SER A 112 5.02 -30.37 12.37
N ASP A 113 3.89 -30.29 13.10
CA ASP A 113 3.92 -30.02 14.55
C ASP A 113 4.61 -31.15 15.32
N GLU A 114 4.47 -32.39 14.85
CA GLU A 114 5.17 -33.53 15.40
C GLU A 114 6.70 -33.39 15.22
N GLU A 115 7.15 -32.98 14.03
CA GLU A 115 8.57 -32.74 13.74
C GLU A 115 9.12 -31.54 14.54
N LEU A 116 8.34 -30.46 14.70
CA LEU A 116 8.70 -29.34 15.57
C LEU A 116 8.83 -29.80 17.02
N GLY A 117 7.89 -30.60 17.53
CA GLY A 117 7.94 -31.16 18.88
C GLY A 117 9.14 -32.09 19.10
N GLN A 118 9.44 -32.95 18.12
CA GLN A 118 10.65 -33.80 18.15
C GLN A 118 11.92 -32.96 18.19
N ARG A 119 11.99 -31.89 17.39
CA ARG A 119 13.13 -30.98 17.35
C ARG A 119 13.28 -30.22 18.67
N ALA A 120 12.17 -29.71 19.21
CA ALA A 120 12.12 -29.03 20.50
C ALA A 120 12.65 -29.91 21.64
N GLY A 121 12.34 -31.21 21.62
CA GLY A 121 12.80 -32.16 22.65
C GLY A 121 14.32 -32.30 22.75
N SER A 122 15.06 -31.89 21.72
CA SER A 122 16.54 -31.89 21.70
C SER A 122 17.16 -30.49 21.63
N ALA A 123 16.33 -29.45 21.52
CA ALA A 123 16.77 -28.06 21.34
C ALA A 123 17.12 -27.37 22.66
N SER A 124 17.95 -26.33 22.59
CA SER A 124 18.28 -25.47 23.73
C SER A 124 18.57 -24.04 23.28
N GLY A 125 18.43 -23.08 24.20
CA GLY A 125 18.75 -21.69 23.95
C GLY A 125 17.95 -21.08 22.79
N SER A 126 18.66 -20.47 21.84
CA SER A 126 18.06 -19.79 20.68
C SER A 126 17.28 -20.72 19.74
N GLU A 127 17.64 -22.00 19.65
CA GLU A 127 16.89 -22.97 18.84
C GLU A 127 15.48 -23.20 19.40
N LEU A 128 15.37 -23.31 20.72
CA LEU A 128 14.07 -23.51 21.38
C LEU A 128 13.20 -22.26 21.28
N ALA A 129 13.81 -21.07 21.39
CA ALA A 129 13.11 -19.80 21.20
C ALA A 129 12.53 -19.69 19.78
N ALA A 130 13.32 -20.02 18.75
CA ALA A 130 12.84 -19.99 17.38
C ALA A 130 11.73 -21.02 17.09
N ILE A 131 11.77 -22.19 17.73
CA ILE A 131 10.69 -23.18 17.63
C ILE A 131 9.41 -22.68 18.32
N ALA A 132 9.54 -22.01 19.47
CA ALA A 132 8.41 -21.40 20.15
C ALA A 132 7.78 -20.29 19.31
N GLU A 133 8.60 -19.39 18.73
CA GLU A 133 8.12 -18.34 17.81
C GLU A 133 7.39 -18.92 16.59
N GLU A 134 7.91 -20.00 16.00
CA GLU A 134 7.24 -20.69 14.89
C GLU A 134 5.92 -21.34 15.34
N SER A 135 5.87 -21.92 16.53
CA SER A 135 4.65 -22.50 17.10
C SER A 135 3.58 -21.43 17.34
N ASP A 136 3.96 -20.29 17.94
CA ASP A 136 3.07 -19.15 18.18
C ASP A 136 2.52 -18.59 16.87
N ARG A 137 3.38 -18.50 15.83
CA ARG A 137 2.99 -18.08 14.48
C ARG A 137 1.93 -19.01 13.90
N ARG A 138 2.09 -20.34 14.04
CA ARG A 138 1.12 -21.32 13.54
C ARG A 138 -0.19 -21.27 14.28
N GLN A 139 -0.15 -21.13 15.60
CA GLN A 139 -1.36 -20.94 16.39
C GLN A 139 -2.13 -19.70 15.90
N LYS A 140 -1.43 -18.57 15.72
CA LYS A 140 -2.05 -17.34 15.21
C LYS A 140 -2.57 -17.49 13.78
N LEU A 141 -1.89 -18.25 12.91
CA LEU A 141 -2.42 -18.62 11.59
C LEU A 141 -3.69 -19.46 11.70
N GLY A 142 -3.75 -20.44 12.61
CA GLY A 142 -4.93 -21.26 12.83
C GLY A 142 -6.12 -20.47 13.38
N GLU A 143 -5.87 -19.43 14.16
CA GLU A 143 -6.89 -18.51 14.67
C GLU A 143 -7.44 -17.60 13.57
N VAL A 144 -6.57 -17.03 12.74
CA VAL A 144 -6.95 -16.07 11.69
C VAL A 144 -7.43 -16.75 10.40
N PHE A 145 -6.85 -17.91 10.08
CA PHE A 145 -7.08 -18.69 8.86
C PHE A 145 -7.46 -20.16 9.17
N PRO A 146 -8.52 -20.42 9.96
CA PRO A 146 -8.85 -21.75 10.50
C PRO A 146 -9.15 -22.84 9.45
N ASP A 147 -9.27 -22.46 8.18
CA ASP A 147 -9.53 -23.33 7.03
C ASP A 147 -8.56 -23.08 5.86
N GLY A 148 -7.44 -22.40 6.13
CA GLY A 148 -6.57 -21.87 5.08
C GLY A 148 -7.19 -20.69 4.31
N SER A 149 -8.21 -20.06 4.87
CA SER A 149 -8.82 -18.82 4.38
C SER A 149 -9.14 -17.93 5.55
N LEU A 150 -9.10 -16.62 5.34
CA LEU A 150 -9.39 -15.61 6.36
C LEU A 150 -10.77 -15.86 6.98
N ALA A 151 -10.82 -15.87 8.31
CA ALA A 151 -12.05 -16.08 9.08
C ALA A 151 -13.20 -15.18 8.57
N ASP A 152 -14.42 -15.71 8.56
CA ASP A 152 -15.60 -14.97 8.09
C ASP A 152 -15.89 -13.75 8.98
N ASP A 153 -15.73 -13.92 10.30
CA ASP A 153 -15.90 -12.88 11.31
C ASP A 153 -14.54 -12.40 11.83
N LEU A 154 -14.24 -11.13 11.59
CA LEU A 154 -13.02 -10.46 12.04
C LEU A 154 -13.27 -9.55 13.26
N SER A 155 -14.52 -9.39 13.68
CA SER A 155 -14.90 -8.41 14.71
C SER A 155 -14.29 -8.70 16.08
N GLY A 156 -13.98 -9.97 16.37
CA GLY A 156 -13.33 -10.40 17.60
C GLY A 156 -11.80 -10.32 17.60
N MET A 157 -11.16 -10.04 16.46
CA MET A 157 -9.70 -9.96 16.36
C MET A 157 -9.22 -8.55 16.75
N ASP A 158 -8.12 -8.44 17.49
CA ASP A 158 -7.49 -7.15 17.77
C ASP A 158 -6.76 -6.57 16.55
N GLU A 159 -6.39 -5.28 16.63
CA GLU A 159 -5.75 -4.55 15.54
C GLU A 159 -4.37 -5.10 15.21
N ASP A 160 -3.57 -5.46 16.21
CA ASP A 160 -2.25 -6.06 16.03
C ASP A 160 -2.32 -7.38 15.26
N THR A 161 -3.37 -8.17 15.51
CA THR A 161 -3.64 -9.43 14.82
C THR A 161 -4.07 -9.20 13.39
N LEU A 162 -4.93 -8.22 13.12
CA LEU A 162 -5.31 -7.84 11.76
C LEU A 162 -4.11 -7.30 10.95
N GLY A 163 -3.30 -6.41 11.55
CA GLY A 163 -2.09 -5.89 10.93
C GLY A 163 -1.01 -6.95 10.71
N TRP A 164 -0.90 -7.93 11.61
CA TRP A 164 -0.07 -9.11 11.42
C TRP A 164 -0.58 -9.99 10.28
N ALA A 165 -1.90 -10.24 10.22
CA ALA A 165 -2.54 -11.09 9.22
C ALA A 165 -2.39 -10.55 7.79
N LEU A 166 -2.37 -9.23 7.64
CA LEU A 166 -2.20 -8.56 6.34
C LEU A 166 -0.93 -9.01 5.60
N ARG A 167 0.11 -9.42 6.34
CA ARG A 167 1.38 -9.91 5.76
C ARG A 167 1.25 -11.26 5.05
N TYR A 168 0.20 -12.03 5.37
CA TYR A 168 -0.03 -13.39 4.88
C TYR A 168 -1.33 -13.51 4.06
N ALA A 169 -2.09 -12.43 3.98
CA ALA A 169 -3.40 -12.39 3.33
C ALA A 169 -3.25 -12.37 1.80
N GLN A 170 -4.15 -13.09 1.12
CA GLN A 170 -4.34 -12.95 -0.33
C GLN A 170 -5.00 -11.59 -0.65
N PRO A 171 -4.98 -11.10 -1.90
CA PRO A 171 -5.47 -9.75 -2.22
C PRO A 171 -6.93 -9.47 -1.81
N ASP A 172 -7.82 -10.46 -1.92
CA ASP A 172 -9.21 -10.37 -1.49
C ASP A 172 -9.35 -10.39 0.04
N GLU A 173 -8.55 -11.22 0.71
CA GLU A 173 -8.47 -11.28 2.18
C GLU A 173 -7.93 -9.96 2.76
N ALA A 174 -6.88 -9.41 2.15
CA ALA A 174 -6.29 -8.11 2.52
C ALA A 174 -7.32 -6.98 2.38
N SER A 175 -8.14 -7.02 1.33
CA SER A 175 -9.24 -6.05 1.14
C SER A 175 -10.28 -6.15 2.25
N ARG A 176 -10.63 -7.37 2.70
CA ARG A 176 -11.55 -7.59 3.82
C ARG A 176 -10.96 -7.10 5.15
N ILE A 177 -9.67 -7.34 5.39
CA ILE A 177 -8.96 -6.82 6.56
C ILE A 177 -8.97 -5.29 6.56
N ALA A 178 -8.66 -4.66 5.42
CA ALA A 178 -8.67 -3.21 5.28
C ALA A 178 -10.07 -2.62 5.55
N VAL A 179 -11.14 -3.23 5.01
CA VAL A 179 -12.52 -2.80 5.28
C VAL A 179 -12.87 -2.91 6.76
N GLU A 180 -12.42 -3.95 7.46
CA GLU A 180 -12.63 -4.08 8.90
C GLU A 180 -11.84 -3.04 9.69
N MET A 181 -10.60 -2.73 9.30
CA MET A 181 -9.81 -1.66 9.91
C MET A 181 -10.45 -0.29 9.68
N ASP A 182 -10.88 0.04 8.46
CA ASP A 182 -11.59 1.28 8.13
C ASP A 182 -12.93 1.40 8.88
N ARG A 183 -13.63 0.28 9.12
CA ARG A 183 -14.85 0.26 9.94
C ARG A 183 -14.58 0.67 11.39
N ARG A 184 -13.42 0.30 11.94
CA ARG A 184 -12.99 0.64 13.31
C ARG A 184 -12.39 2.04 13.39
N HIS A 185 -11.68 2.45 12.34
CA HIS A 185 -10.99 3.72 12.20
C HIS A 185 -11.50 4.43 10.94
N PRO A 186 -12.74 4.95 10.98
CA PRO A 186 -13.29 5.66 9.82
C PRO A 186 -12.35 6.80 9.45
N PRO A 187 -11.96 6.93 8.17
CA PRO A 187 -11.02 7.97 7.76
C PRO A 187 -11.58 9.33 8.13
N THR A 188 -10.77 10.16 8.78
CA THR A 188 -11.13 11.54 9.06
C THR A 188 -11.42 12.23 7.72
N PRO A 189 -12.63 12.80 7.53
CA PRO A 189 -12.95 13.48 6.29
C PRO A 189 -11.95 14.62 6.07
N GLN A 190 -11.35 14.65 4.89
CA GLN A 190 -10.41 15.71 4.53
C GLN A 190 -11.16 17.05 4.51
N THR A 191 -10.56 18.08 5.12
CA THR A 191 -11.08 19.44 5.02
C THR A 191 -11.07 19.85 3.55
N PRO A 192 -12.21 20.27 2.96
CA PRO A 192 -12.22 20.75 1.59
C PRO A 192 -11.32 22.00 1.47
N ALA A 193 -10.50 22.05 0.42
CA ALA A 193 -9.66 23.20 0.12
C ALA A 193 -10.54 24.45 -0.05
N ALA A 194 -10.38 25.42 0.83
CA ALA A 194 -11.26 26.58 0.90
C ALA A 194 -10.58 27.78 0.23
N GLY A 195 -10.89 28.01 -1.04
CA GLY A 195 -10.53 29.26 -1.72
C GLY A 195 -9.16 29.26 -2.42
N ALA A 196 -8.69 28.12 -2.92
CA ALA A 196 -7.44 27.97 -3.69
C ALA A 196 -7.29 28.95 -4.89
N SER A 197 -8.39 29.48 -5.41
CA SER A 197 -8.41 30.49 -6.49
C SER A 197 -8.13 31.92 -6.00
N THR A 198 -8.08 32.15 -4.70
CA THR A 198 -7.63 33.39 -4.06
C THR A 198 -6.25 33.19 -3.45
N VAL A 199 -5.44 34.24 -3.39
CA VAL A 199 -4.10 34.12 -2.79
C VAL A 199 -4.20 33.83 -1.28
N ALA A 200 -5.17 34.45 -0.58
CA ALA A 200 -5.41 34.19 0.84
C ALA A 200 -5.84 32.74 1.11
N GLY A 201 -6.73 32.18 0.29
CA GLY A 201 -7.15 30.78 0.42
C GLY A 201 -6.03 29.81 0.08
N GLN A 202 -5.21 30.08 -0.94
CA GLN A 202 -4.03 29.26 -1.23
C GLN A 202 -3.03 29.21 -0.06
N PHE A 203 -2.84 30.33 0.67
CA PHE A 203 -2.02 30.34 1.89
C PHE A 203 -2.69 29.61 3.06
N ALA A 204 -4.01 29.72 3.21
CA ALA A 204 -4.75 29.00 4.22
C ALA A 204 -4.68 27.48 4.00
N ASP A 205 -4.87 27.03 2.75
CA ASP A 205 -4.77 25.62 2.36
C ASP A 205 -3.35 25.09 2.60
N ARG A 206 -2.32 25.87 2.28
CA ARG A 206 -0.94 25.50 2.59
C ARG A 206 -0.66 25.43 4.08
N SER A 207 -1.12 26.41 4.85
CA SER A 207 -0.97 26.38 6.31
C SER A 207 -1.71 25.18 6.94
N ALA A 208 -2.88 24.82 6.40
CA ALA A 208 -3.61 23.63 6.82
C ALA A 208 -2.85 22.34 6.45
N MET A 209 -2.23 22.29 5.27
CA MET A 209 -1.36 21.18 4.85
C MET A 209 -0.11 21.07 5.72
N ASP A 210 0.53 22.19 6.06
CA ASP A 210 1.69 22.22 6.95
C ASP A 210 1.31 21.71 8.36
N GLN A 211 0.14 22.11 8.86
CA GLN A 211 -0.42 21.59 10.12
C GLN A 211 -0.74 20.09 10.05
N LEU A 212 -1.34 19.62 8.95
CA LEU A 212 -1.69 18.20 8.75
C LEU A 212 -0.47 17.30 8.57
N LEU A 213 0.51 17.75 7.80
CA LEU A 213 1.76 17.03 7.56
C LEU A 213 2.68 17.08 8.77
N GLY A 214 2.32 17.82 9.83
CA GLY A 214 3.13 17.96 11.03
C GLY A 214 4.51 18.49 10.68
N SER A 215 4.57 19.56 9.88
CA SER A 215 5.83 20.21 9.51
C SER A 215 6.42 21.03 10.65
N ASP A 216 6.29 20.54 11.89
CA ASP A 216 7.12 21.01 12.98
C ASP A 216 8.40 20.17 12.95
N PRO A 217 9.55 20.72 12.51
CA PRO A 217 10.83 20.06 12.71
C PRO A 217 11.04 19.74 14.20
N ASP A 218 10.42 20.50 15.11
CA ASP A 218 10.50 20.29 16.55
C ASP A 218 9.63 19.11 17.04
N GLY A 219 8.59 18.78 16.27
CA GLY A 219 7.80 17.56 16.42
C GLY A 219 8.62 16.28 16.18
N TRP A 220 9.75 16.37 15.47
CA TRP A 220 10.79 15.32 15.42
C TRP A 220 11.99 15.64 16.31
N ALA A 221 12.21 16.91 16.69
CA ALA A 221 13.33 17.30 17.55
C ALA A 221 13.21 16.81 18.99
N HIS A 222 12.03 16.45 19.49
CA HIS A 222 11.92 15.72 20.77
C HIS A 222 12.56 14.32 20.73
N LEU A 223 12.87 13.77 19.55
CA LEU A 223 13.71 12.57 19.38
C LEU A 223 15.22 12.91 19.33
N ALA A 224 15.56 14.20 19.30
CA ALA A 224 16.91 14.73 19.33
C ALA A 224 17.09 15.57 20.62
N ASP A 225 17.12 14.90 21.77
CA ASP A 225 17.26 15.47 23.14
C ASP A 225 18.49 16.40 23.36
N ASP A 226 19.38 16.55 22.38
CA ASP A 226 20.68 17.23 22.50
C ASP A 226 20.79 18.57 21.75
N VAL A 227 19.70 19.16 21.24
CA VAL A 227 19.80 20.48 20.59
C VAL A 227 19.87 21.58 21.67
N PRO A 228 20.98 22.32 21.81
CA PRO A 228 21.10 23.37 22.81
C PRO A 228 20.12 24.51 22.52
N ASP A 229 19.45 25.06 23.56
CA ASP A 229 18.64 26.28 23.41
C ASP A 229 19.49 27.38 22.76
N ARG A 230 19.13 27.71 21.52
CA ARG A 230 19.82 28.69 20.68
C ARG A 230 19.92 30.07 21.33
N PHE A 231 19.03 30.38 22.28
CA PHE A 231 18.94 31.66 22.96
C PHE A 231 19.45 31.61 24.42
N ALA A 232 20.10 30.51 24.82
CA ALA A 232 20.69 30.37 26.14
C ALA A 232 21.72 31.49 26.43
N GLY A 233 21.54 32.20 27.55
CA GLY A 233 22.43 33.27 28.00
C GLY A 233 22.02 34.69 27.58
N MET A 234 20.96 34.87 26.79
CA MET A 234 20.39 36.19 26.49
C MET A 234 19.48 36.70 27.61
N SER A 235 19.45 38.01 27.83
CA SER A 235 18.44 38.62 28.71
C SER A 235 17.03 38.50 28.08
N GLY A 236 15.97 38.59 28.88
CA GLY A 236 14.60 38.42 28.39
C GLY A 236 14.21 39.37 27.25
N THR A 237 14.75 40.59 27.24
CA THR A 237 14.51 41.59 26.19
C THR A 237 15.31 41.30 24.92
N GLU A 238 16.56 40.83 25.06
CA GLU A 238 17.41 40.40 23.94
C GLU A 238 16.85 39.14 23.29
N ARG A 239 16.33 38.21 24.10
CA ARG A 239 15.63 37.01 23.62
C ARG A 239 14.39 37.38 22.82
N TRP A 240 13.54 38.28 23.31
CA TRP A 240 12.35 38.73 22.57
C TRP A 240 12.70 39.42 21.23
N LEU A 241 13.75 40.24 21.20
CA LEU A 241 14.23 40.87 19.96
C LEU A 241 14.81 39.85 18.98
N ALA A 242 15.63 38.90 19.48
CA ALA A 242 16.23 37.85 18.67
C ALA A 242 15.18 36.85 18.15
N GLU A 243 14.16 36.51 18.95
CA GLU A 243 13.02 35.71 18.52
C GLU A 243 12.22 36.43 17.42
N ARG A 244 11.90 37.72 17.58
CA ARG A 244 11.25 38.50 16.51
C ARG A 244 12.10 38.63 15.25
N GLU A 245 13.40 38.82 15.39
CA GLU A 245 14.30 38.97 14.25
C GLU A 245 14.49 37.64 13.51
N ALA A 246 14.56 36.52 14.24
CA ALA A 246 14.59 35.17 13.69
C ALA A 246 13.25 34.77 13.05
N GLU A 247 12.10 35.13 13.64
CA GLU A 247 10.79 34.99 13.00
C GLU A 247 10.71 35.80 11.70
N ALA A 248 11.20 37.05 11.72
CA ALA A 248 11.25 37.89 10.53
C ALA A 248 12.26 37.37 9.50
N GLU A 249 13.37 36.77 9.90
CA GLU A 249 14.38 36.18 9.00
C GLU A 249 13.91 34.85 8.41
N SER A 250 13.24 34.01 9.21
CA SER A 250 12.53 32.81 8.77
C SER A 250 11.41 33.17 7.78
N ALA A 251 10.61 34.20 8.07
CA ALA A 251 9.62 34.73 7.15
C ALA A 251 10.24 35.29 5.85
N ARG A 252 11.43 35.91 5.94
CA ARG A 252 12.19 36.41 4.77
C ARG A 252 12.80 35.28 3.92
N GLY A 253 13.15 34.14 4.54
CA GLY A 253 13.79 32.99 3.90
C GLY A 253 12.85 31.84 3.51
N ALA A 254 11.57 31.91 3.91
CA ALA A 254 10.61 30.81 3.78
C ALA A 254 10.39 30.34 2.33
N TYR A 255 10.43 31.27 1.36
CA TYR A 255 10.23 30.94 -0.05
C TYR A 255 11.34 31.51 -0.94
N THR A 256 12.02 30.61 -1.64
CA THR A 256 12.92 30.97 -2.73
C THR A 256 12.13 31.57 -3.90
N ARG A 257 12.80 32.37 -4.75
CA ARG A 257 12.16 32.92 -5.97
C ARG A 257 11.61 31.84 -6.90
N GLY A 258 12.20 30.64 -6.89
CA GLY A 258 11.70 29.48 -7.62
C GLY A 258 10.38 28.98 -7.04
N GLN A 259 10.29 28.84 -5.72
CA GLN A 259 9.07 28.45 -5.03
C GLN A 259 7.95 29.48 -5.25
N VAL A 260 8.22 30.79 -5.12
CA VAL A 260 7.20 31.84 -5.37
C VAL A 260 6.63 31.75 -6.78
N ARG A 261 7.46 31.45 -7.79
CA ARG A 261 6.98 31.27 -9.18
C ARG A 261 6.13 30.02 -9.34
N GLU A 262 6.46 28.95 -8.65
CA GLU A 262 5.65 27.73 -8.69
C GLU A 262 4.31 27.94 -8.00
N MET A 263 4.31 28.54 -6.81
CA MET A 263 3.09 28.91 -6.10
C MET A 263 2.19 29.83 -6.93
N TYR A 264 2.78 30.77 -7.67
CA TYR A 264 2.05 31.63 -8.60
C TYR A 264 1.42 30.85 -9.77
N ARG A 265 2.12 29.87 -10.35
CA ARG A 265 1.56 29.03 -11.42
C ARG A 265 0.36 28.24 -10.95
N GLU A 266 0.46 27.65 -9.76
CA GLU A 266 -0.66 26.94 -9.14
C GLU A 266 -1.84 27.87 -8.87
N HIS A 267 -1.58 29.08 -8.37
CA HIS A 267 -2.62 30.08 -8.13
C HIS A 267 -3.37 30.45 -9.42
N VAL A 268 -2.62 30.72 -10.49
CA VAL A 268 -3.18 31.01 -11.82
C VAL A 268 -4.02 29.84 -12.32
N TYR A 269 -3.53 28.60 -12.14
CA TYR A 269 -4.25 27.41 -12.58
C TYR A 269 -5.54 27.20 -11.77
N ALA A 270 -5.51 27.39 -10.45
CA ALA A 270 -6.70 27.33 -9.60
C ALA A 270 -7.73 28.42 -9.96
N GLN A 271 -7.26 29.63 -10.25
CA GLN A 271 -8.09 30.74 -10.70
C GLN A 271 -8.75 30.43 -12.06
N PHE A 272 -8.00 29.82 -12.97
CA PHE A 272 -8.49 29.36 -14.28
C PHE A 272 -9.57 28.28 -14.12
N LEU A 273 -9.33 27.23 -13.34
CA LEU A 273 -10.29 26.14 -13.13
C LEU A 273 -11.60 26.64 -12.51
N THR A 274 -11.51 27.57 -11.55
CA THR A 274 -12.70 28.17 -10.93
C THR A 274 -13.49 28.98 -11.95
N ALA A 275 -12.82 29.79 -12.77
CA ALA A 275 -13.48 30.54 -13.82
C ALA A 275 -14.07 29.63 -14.90
N GLU A 276 -13.41 28.52 -15.26
CA GLU A 276 -13.91 27.55 -16.24
C GLU A 276 -15.20 26.88 -15.74
N ASP A 277 -15.24 26.47 -14.47
CA ASP A 277 -16.41 25.85 -13.84
C ASP A 277 -17.59 26.83 -13.74
N GLU A 278 -17.35 28.03 -13.20
CA GLU A 278 -18.40 29.04 -13.00
C GLU A 278 -18.95 29.61 -14.32
N LEU A 279 -18.08 29.79 -15.32
CA LEU A 279 -18.43 30.36 -16.62
C LEU A 279 -18.71 29.30 -17.68
N ARG A 280 -18.72 28.01 -17.31
CA ARG A 280 -18.98 26.86 -18.20
C ARG A 280 -18.10 26.88 -19.46
N GLY A 281 -16.85 27.30 -19.31
CA GLY A 281 -15.86 27.41 -20.39
C GLY A 281 -15.92 28.68 -21.26
N VAL A 282 -16.81 29.65 -21.00
CA VAL A 282 -16.93 30.89 -21.79
C VAL A 282 -15.89 31.94 -21.36
N LEU A 283 -14.62 31.69 -21.67
CA LEU A 283 -13.50 32.52 -21.21
C LEU A 283 -13.00 33.54 -22.25
N LEU A 284 -13.04 33.18 -23.54
CA LEU A 284 -12.48 33.96 -24.62
C LEU A 284 -13.55 34.83 -25.33
N SER A 285 -13.13 35.96 -25.89
CA SER A 285 -13.93 36.67 -26.88
C SER A 285 -13.98 35.86 -28.18
N ARG A 286 -15.02 36.07 -29.00
CA ARG A 286 -15.18 35.36 -30.29
C ARG A 286 -13.99 35.51 -31.23
N ASP A 287 -13.31 36.65 -31.15
CA ASP A 287 -12.12 36.92 -31.96
C ASP A 287 -10.88 36.16 -31.43
N ALA A 288 -10.66 36.19 -30.11
CA ALA A 288 -9.58 35.46 -29.46
C ALA A 288 -9.73 33.93 -29.60
N ASP A 289 -10.96 33.43 -29.53
CA ASP A 289 -11.30 32.03 -29.74
C ASP A 289 -10.97 31.58 -31.17
N ARG A 290 -11.35 32.39 -32.18
CA ARG A 290 -10.99 32.13 -33.59
C ARG A 290 -9.48 32.09 -33.81
N HIS A 291 -8.73 32.90 -33.07
CA HIS A 291 -7.27 32.94 -33.14
C HIS A 291 -6.59 31.82 -32.35
N GLY A 292 -7.34 30.93 -31.69
CA GLY A 292 -6.78 29.79 -30.94
C GLY A 292 -5.90 30.22 -29.78
N ILE A 293 -6.22 31.36 -29.15
CA ILE A 293 -5.49 31.84 -27.99
C ILE A 293 -5.74 30.89 -26.81
N ASP A 294 -4.68 30.46 -26.15
CA ASP A 294 -4.80 29.64 -24.94
C ASP A 294 -5.54 30.41 -23.82
N PRO A 295 -6.70 29.93 -23.33
CA PRO A 295 -7.46 30.58 -22.28
C PRO A 295 -6.66 30.83 -21.00
N ILE A 296 -5.73 29.93 -20.63
CA ILE A 296 -4.92 30.09 -19.41
C ILE A 296 -4.02 31.33 -19.50
N SER A 297 -3.63 31.71 -20.73
CA SER A 297 -2.79 32.88 -20.97
C SER A 297 -3.48 34.18 -20.57
N LEU A 298 -4.82 34.21 -20.49
CA LEU A 298 -5.57 35.37 -20.01
C LEU A 298 -5.37 35.65 -18.53
N PHE A 299 -5.08 34.61 -17.73
CA PHE A 299 -4.85 34.74 -16.30
C PHE A 299 -3.41 35.17 -15.99
N THR A 300 -2.53 35.14 -16.98
CA THR A 300 -1.14 35.62 -16.88
C THR A 300 -0.92 36.87 -17.75
N GLY A 301 0.23 37.52 -17.59
CA GLY A 301 0.65 38.61 -18.50
C GLY A 301 -0.09 39.95 -18.34
N PRO A 302 0.08 40.87 -19.30
CA PRO A 302 -0.38 42.25 -19.17
C PRO A 302 -1.91 42.39 -19.17
N SER A 303 -2.44 43.23 -18.27
CA SER A 303 -3.88 43.45 -18.10
C SER A 303 -4.59 43.82 -19.40
N HIS A 304 -4.08 44.80 -20.15
CA HIS A 304 -4.74 45.27 -21.37
C HIS A 304 -4.93 44.18 -22.44
N VAL A 305 -3.97 43.26 -22.60
CA VAL A 305 -4.05 42.17 -23.59
C VAL A 305 -5.14 41.19 -23.18
N ALA A 306 -5.15 40.82 -21.89
CA ALA A 306 -6.12 39.88 -21.36
C ALA A 306 -7.55 40.44 -21.39
N TYR A 307 -7.76 41.71 -21.00
CA TYR A 307 -9.08 42.36 -21.10
C TYR A 307 -9.55 42.51 -22.56
N ALA A 308 -8.67 42.73 -23.53
CA ALA A 308 -9.06 42.78 -24.94
C ALA A 308 -9.54 41.41 -25.48
N ARG A 309 -8.99 40.32 -24.94
CA ARG A 309 -9.23 38.95 -25.42
C ARG A 309 -10.24 38.15 -24.59
N ALA A 310 -10.59 38.64 -23.40
CA ALA A 310 -11.55 38.01 -22.51
C ALA A 310 -13.00 38.17 -23.01
N SER A 311 -13.84 37.19 -22.69
CA SER A 311 -15.29 37.29 -22.82
C SER A 311 -15.85 38.37 -21.87
N GLU A 312 -17.05 38.89 -22.16
CA GLU A 312 -17.73 39.83 -21.25
C GLU A 312 -18.05 39.21 -19.88
N GLU A 313 -18.31 37.90 -19.86
CA GLU A 313 -18.57 37.15 -18.63
C GLU A 313 -17.30 37.04 -17.77
N LEU A 314 -16.15 36.74 -18.38
CA LEU A 314 -14.87 36.69 -17.68
C LEU A 314 -14.43 38.08 -17.17
N LYS A 315 -14.71 39.15 -17.92
CA LYS A 315 -14.45 40.52 -17.46
C LYS A 315 -15.25 40.88 -16.21
N ARG A 316 -16.55 40.53 -16.18
CA ARG A 316 -17.40 40.70 -14.99
C ARG A 316 -16.92 39.82 -13.84
N TRP A 317 -16.53 38.59 -14.13
CA TRP A 317 -15.97 37.68 -13.14
C TRP A 317 -14.71 38.27 -12.48
N TRP A 318 -13.83 38.92 -13.24
CA TRP A 318 -12.65 39.62 -12.71
C TRP A 318 -12.95 40.86 -11.86
N GLN A 319 -14.19 41.37 -11.84
CA GLN A 319 -14.58 42.43 -10.89
C GLN A 319 -14.73 41.86 -9.47
N VAL A 320 -15.17 40.60 -9.36
CA VAL A 320 -15.35 39.88 -8.09
C VAL A 320 -14.09 39.10 -7.72
N ASN A 321 -13.44 38.50 -8.72
CA ASN A 321 -12.25 37.66 -8.58
C ASN A 321 -11.06 38.30 -9.32
N PRO A 322 -10.40 39.32 -8.71
CA PRO A 322 -9.39 40.09 -9.39
C PRO A 322 -8.21 39.23 -9.84
N ARG A 323 -7.69 39.51 -11.03
CA ARG A 323 -6.43 38.93 -11.48
C ARG A 323 -5.27 39.46 -10.67
N THR A 324 -4.35 38.54 -10.35
CA THR A 324 -3.12 38.83 -9.64
C THR A 324 -1.95 38.63 -10.60
N THR A 325 -1.10 39.63 -10.78
CA THR A 325 0.15 39.48 -11.53
C THR A 325 1.24 38.85 -10.66
N LEU A 326 2.28 38.28 -11.26
CA LEU A 326 3.42 37.72 -10.51
C LEU A 326 4.05 38.74 -9.55
N ALA A 327 4.13 40.01 -9.96
CA ALA A 327 4.66 41.06 -9.10
C ALA A 327 3.75 41.29 -7.88
N GLU A 328 2.43 41.41 -8.07
CA GLU A 328 1.48 41.53 -6.96
C GLU A 328 1.47 40.30 -6.05
N TYR A 329 1.63 39.10 -6.62
CA TYR A 329 1.74 37.85 -5.89
C TYR A 329 3.03 37.80 -5.05
N GLU A 330 4.17 38.20 -5.60
CA GLU A 330 5.43 38.32 -4.86
C GLU A 330 5.31 39.32 -3.69
N GLU A 331 4.57 40.43 -3.86
CA GLU A 331 4.28 41.36 -2.75
C GLU A 331 3.41 40.72 -1.66
N GLN A 332 2.44 39.89 -2.03
CA GLN A 332 1.56 39.21 -1.08
C GLN A 332 2.29 38.09 -0.31
N VAL A 333 3.22 37.39 -0.96
CA VAL A 333 4.07 36.38 -0.30
C VAL A 333 5.12 37.02 0.61
N THR A 334 5.78 38.07 0.14
CA THR A 334 6.93 38.67 0.86
C THR A 334 6.57 39.83 1.78
N GLY A 335 5.35 40.37 1.66
CA GLY A 335 4.89 41.57 2.38
C GLY A 335 5.54 42.89 1.93
N GLN A 336 6.44 42.87 0.94
CA GLN A 336 7.18 44.04 0.48
C GLN A 336 6.54 44.63 -0.77
N ARG A 337 6.33 45.95 -0.79
CA ARG A 337 5.84 46.65 -1.99
C ARG A 337 6.96 46.85 -3.02
N SER A 338 6.60 46.76 -4.29
CA SER A 338 7.48 46.94 -5.44
C SER A 338 6.94 48.00 -6.40
N ALA A 339 7.81 48.64 -7.16
CA ALA A 339 7.40 49.56 -8.23
C ALA A 339 6.60 48.84 -9.34
N ALA A 340 6.95 47.58 -9.61
CA ALA A 340 6.28 46.74 -10.60
C ALA A 340 4.83 46.40 -10.18
N GLY A 341 4.61 46.02 -8.92
CA GLY A 341 3.27 45.74 -8.40
C GLY A 341 2.38 46.98 -8.31
N ASN A 342 2.93 48.15 -7.97
CA ASN A 342 2.20 49.43 -8.07
C ASN A 342 1.74 49.72 -9.51
N THR A 343 2.60 49.44 -10.49
CA THR A 343 2.26 49.62 -11.92
C THR A 343 1.19 48.64 -12.37
N ALA A 344 1.26 47.38 -11.92
CA ALA A 344 0.27 46.35 -12.23
C ALA A 344 -1.13 46.70 -11.66
N ARG A 345 -1.21 47.12 -10.38
CA ARG A 345 -2.45 47.58 -9.76
C ARG A 345 -3.08 48.72 -10.54
N LYS A 346 -2.30 49.77 -10.84
CA LYS A 346 -2.79 50.90 -11.64
C LYS A 346 -3.30 50.45 -13.01
N SER A 347 -2.56 49.57 -13.70
CA SER A 347 -2.98 49.08 -15.01
C SER A 347 -4.28 48.28 -14.96
N ARG A 348 -4.49 47.49 -13.90
CA ARG A 348 -5.74 46.75 -13.68
C ARG A 348 -6.88 47.71 -13.39
N ASP A 349 -6.70 48.63 -12.45
CA ASP A 349 -7.73 49.58 -12.02
C ASP A 349 -8.14 50.48 -13.21
N ASP A 350 -7.20 50.90 -14.05
CA ASP A 350 -7.45 51.64 -15.30
C ASP A 350 -8.30 50.83 -16.31
N GLN A 351 -8.19 49.50 -16.35
CA GLN A 351 -9.03 48.65 -17.21
C GLN A 351 -10.40 48.41 -16.58
N GLN A 352 -10.47 48.16 -15.28
CA GLN A 352 -11.73 47.95 -14.56
C GLN A 352 -12.62 49.20 -14.63
N ASN A 353 -12.04 50.39 -14.53
CA ASN A 353 -12.78 51.65 -14.65
C ASN A 353 -13.28 51.96 -16.07
N ARG A 354 -12.81 51.23 -17.10
CA ARG A 354 -13.26 51.39 -18.50
C ARG A 354 -14.38 50.43 -18.88
N LEU A 355 -14.68 49.45 -18.04
CA LEU A 355 -15.77 48.49 -18.17
C LEU A 355 -17.02 49.03 -17.48
#